data_AF-A0AAU6VA44-F1
#
_entry.id   AF-A0AAU6VA44-F1
#
_cell.length_a   1.000
_cell.length_b   1.000
_cell.length_c   1.000
_cell.angle_alpha   90.00
_cell.angle_beta   90.00
_cell.angle_gamma   90.00
#
_symmetry.space_group_name_H-M   'P 1'
#
loop_
_entity.id
_entity.type
_entity.pdbx_description
1 polymer ?
#
loop_
_entity_poly.entity_id
_entity_poly.type
_entity_poly.pdbx_seq_one_letter_code
_entity_poly.pdbx_strand_id
1 'polypeptide(L)'
;MKLLSYTVFSLSLFLALFWGAPAAYAKEPVGGQVSIGQEAQQPSEEQDSSGAELRAAQHRQLLKQLQQEWQSTGAQVSGERMTREQMIAKKQKLPESQAAPQRMVSTTAHSYYHEFSFYEAASYLYDDYDSDGFYRSFAVRFDADVYGNDPAESVPVYAELYLSRNGGDWEHYYSTEVFYIQGDSTQDDFEVLTTLESGYPSDHYDVLIDLYEPGYSDIVATISSYESNSLYALPLESREWDRDDGATVIVDAGGSLSVVALVSLILLGGLRYRRGKVAA
;
A
#
# COMPACT_ATOMS: atom_id res chain seq x y z
N MET A 1 11.10 -51.48 -28.67
CA MET A 1 9.68 -51.85 -28.57
C MET A 1 8.94 -50.56 -28.23
N LYS A 2 8.58 -49.68 -29.17
CA LYS A 2 7.41 -49.64 -30.09
C LYS A 2 6.05 -49.95 -29.42
N LEU A 3 5.08 -49.09 -29.79
CA LEU A 3 3.61 -49.10 -29.67
C LEU A 3 3.08 -48.11 -28.60
N LEU A 4 2.09 -47.24 -28.82
CA LEU A 4 1.38 -46.73 -30.02
C LEU A 4 0.47 -45.58 -29.53
N SER A 5 0.33 -44.55 -30.36
CA SER A 5 -0.53 -43.36 -30.22
C SER A 5 -2.02 -43.65 -30.44
N TYR A 6 -2.94 -42.85 -29.86
CA TYR A 6 -4.23 -42.51 -30.48
C TYR A 6 -4.80 -41.15 -30.00
N THR A 7 -5.04 -40.27 -30.97
CA THR A 7 -5.87 -39.06 -30.92
C THR A 7 -7.24 -39.37 -31.50
N VAL A 8 -8.33 -38.84 -30.93
CA VAL A 8 -9.58 -38.58 -31.67
C VAL A 8 -10.28 -37.33 -31.16
N PHE A 9 -10.61 -36.47 -32.12
CA PHE A 9 -11.32 -35.19 -32.06
C PHE A 9 -12.84 -35.43 -32.03
N SER A 10 -13.64 -34.65 -31.29
CA SER A 10 -15.09 -34.58 -31.52
C SER A 10 -15.58 -33.14 -31.40
N LEU A 11 -16.02 -32.63 -32.55
CA LEU A 11 -16.66 -31.35 -32.80
C LEU A 11 -18.17 -31.61 -32.91
N SER A 12 -19.01 -30.84 -32.23
CA SER A 12 -20.44 -30.82 -32.55
C SER A 12 -21.00 -29.41 -32.45
N LEU A 13 -21.39 -28.97 -33.64
CA LEU A 13 -22.03 -27.74 -34.07
C LEU A 13 -23.55 -27.90 -33.91
N PHE A 14 -24.24 -26.92 -33.33
CA PHE A 14 -25.68 -26.75 -33.57
C PHE A 14 -25.98 -25.28 -33.89
N LEU A 15 -26.38 -25.08 -35.14
CA LEU A 15 -26.87 -23.84 -35.73
C LEU A 15 -28.37 -24.03 -35.97
N ALA A 16 -29.22 -23.12 -35.48
CA ALA A 16 -30.55 -22.92 -36.03
C ALA A 16 -30.98 -21.46 -35.84
N LEU A 17 -31.06 -20.77 -36.98
CA LEU A 17 -31.59 -19.44 -37.19
C LEU A 17 -33.11 -19.40 -36.96
N PHE A 18 -33.63 -18.33 -36.38
CA PHE A 18 -34.93 -17.80 -36.80
C PHE A 18 -34.90 -16.26 -36.81
N TRP A 19 -35.41 -15.74 -37.92
CA TRP A 19 -35.35 -14.37 -38.42
C TRP A 19 -36.69 -13.67 -38.11
N GLY A 20 -36.67 -12.38 -37.80
CA GLY A 20 -37.90 -11.57 -37.76
C GLY A 20 -37.65 -10.13 -37.31
N ALA A 21 -37.42 -9.23 -38.27
CA ALA A 21 -37.33 -7.78 -38.08
C ALA A 21 -38.73 -7.10 -38.27
N PRO A 22 -38.89 -5.80 -37.93
CA PRO A 22 -40.12 -5.22 -37.38
C PRO A 22 -41.03 -4.51 -38.40
N ALA A 23 -42.27 -4.17 -37.99
CA ALA A 23 -43.11 -3.17 -38.65
C ALA A 23 -44.02 -2.45 -37.64
N ALA A 24 -44.25 -1.17 -37.90
CA ALA A 24 -44.76 -0.13 -37.00
C ALA A 24 -46.27 0.15 -37.10
N TYR A 25 -46.76 0.99 -36.15
CA TYR A 25 -47.98 1.83 -36.20
C TYR A 25 -49.31 1.09 -35.90
N ALA A 26 -50.27 1.52 -35.05
CA ALA A 26 -50.72 2.85 -34.64
C ALA A 26 -51.74 2.83 -33.47
N LYS A 27 -51.95 4.00 -32.83
CA LYS A 27 -53.16 4.53 -32.14
C LYS A 27 -53.54 4.10 -30.70
N GLU A 28 -53.25 5.03 -29.80
CA GLU A 28 -53.99 5.42 -28.57
C GLU A 28 -55.48 5.78 -28.80
N PRO A 29 -56.39 5.75 -27.78
CA PRO A 29 -56.40 6.75 -26.69
C PRO A 29 -56.86 6.34 -25.27
N VAL A 30 -56.30 7.10 -24.31
CA VAL A 30 -56.90 7.70 -23.09
C VAL A 30 -57.23 6.82 -21.87
N GLY A 31 -56.54 7.14 -20.76
CA GLY A 31 -57.13 7.16 -19.40
C GLY A 31 -56.18 6.72 -18.29
N GLY A 32 -55.70 7.66 -17.46
CA GLY A 32 -55.15 7.35 -16.13
C GLY A 32 -53.82 8.03 -15.81
N GLN A 33 -53.88 9.04 -14.95
CA GLN A 33 -52.78 9.82 -14.40
C GLN A 33 -51.85 8.97 -13.51
N VAL A 34 -50.53 9.17 -13.57
CA VAL A 34 -49.66 9.62 -12.45
C VAL A 34 -48.37 10.16 -13.08
N SER A 35 -48.04 11.41 -12.75
CA SER A 35 -46.76 12.07 -13.08
C SER A 35 -45.78 11.83 -11.93
N ILE A 36 -44.62 11.24 -12.20
CA ILE A 36 -43.43 11.39 -11.36
C ILE A 36 -42.28 11.76 -12.30
N GLY A 37 -41.92 13.04 -12.30
CA GLY A 37 -40.69 13.51 -12.92
C GLY A 37 -39.50 13.03 -12.10
N GLN A 38 -38.60 12.28 -12.74
CA GLN A 38 -37.24 12.11 -12.26
C GLN A 38 -36.46 13.37 -12.63
N GLU A 39 -36.37 14.29 -11.67
CA GLU A 39 -35.30 15.27 -11.64
C GLU A 39 -34.08 14.58 -11.03
N ALA A 40 -33.10 14.25 -11.86
CA ALA A 40 -31.81 13.77 -11.40
C ALA A 40 -31.03 14.97 -10.83
N GLN A 41 -31.24 15.27 -9.55
CA GLN A 41 -30.27 16.05 -8.79
C GLN A 41 -29.01 15.19 -8.62
N GLN A 42 -27.94 15.58 -9.31
CA GLN A 42 -26.57 15.19 -8.98
C GLN A 42 -26.29 15.57 -7.50
N PRO A 43 -25.73 14.68 -6.66
CA PRO A 43 -25.24 15.06 -5.35
C PRO A 43 -24.10 16.05 -5.54
N SER A 44 -24.19 17.20 -4.87
CA SER A 44 -23.13 18.20 -4.80
C SER A 44 -22.02 17.67 -3.88
N GLU A 45 -20.87 17.33 -4.44
CA GLU A 45 -19.66 16.89 -3.72
C GLU A 45 -18.89 18.05 -3.07
N GLU A 46 -19.59 19.04 -2.51
CA GLU A 46 -18.94 20.25 -2.02
C GLU A 46 -19.38 20.60 -0.61
N GLN A 47 -19.20 19.67 0.35
CA GLN A 47 -19.44 19.95 1.77
C GLN A 47 -18.88 18.91 2.78
N ASP A 48 -17.65 18.40 2.62
CA ASP A 48 -16.88 17.82 3.76
C ASP A 48 -15.35 17.94 3.60
N SER A 49 -14.87 18.84 2.74
CA SER A 49 -13.42 18.99 2.50
C SER A 49 -12.68 19.52 3.73
N SER A 50 -13.30 20.42 4.50
CA SER A 50 -12.66 21.00 5.69
C SER A 50 -12.53 20.00 6.85
N GLY A 51 -13.51 19.11 7.02
CA GLY A 51 -13.47 18.04 8.03
C GLY A 51 -12.46 16.96 7.67
N ALA A 52 -12.44 16.53 6.41
CA ALA A 52 -11.46 15.59 5.88
C ALA A 52 -10.03 16.15 5.96
N GLU A 53 -9.83 17.43 5.61
CA GLU A 53 -8.52 18.07 5.65
C GLU A 53 -8.03 18.30 7.09
N LEU A 54 -8.93 18.59 8.04
CA LEU A 54 -8.60 18.65 9.46
C LEU A 54 -8.16 17.29 10.01
N ARG A 55 -8.91 16.23 9.70
CA ARG A 55 -8.57 14.86 10.10
C ARG A 55 -7.23 14.44 9.49
N ALA A 56 -7.01 14.73 8.20
CA ALA A 56 -5.75 14.47 7.53
C ALA A 56 -4.58 15.29 8.14
N ALA A 57 -4.83 16.53 8.58
CA ALA A 57 -3.82 17.35 9.24
C ALA A 57 -3.49 16.84 10.66
N GLN A 58 -4.50 16.45 11.43
CA GLN A 58 -4.35 15.83 12.75
C GLN A 58 -3.64 14.49 12.65
N HIS A 59 -4.00 13.68 11.66
CA HIS A 59 -3.34 12.43 11.33
C HIS A 59 -1.88 12.69 10.97
N ARG A 60 -1.57 13.63 10.05
CA ARG A 60 -0.18 14.04 9.75
C ARG A 60 0.61 14.49 10.98
N GLN A 61 -0.03 15.11 11.98
CA GLN A 61 0.63 15.49 13.23
C GLN A 61 0.88 14.28 14.13
N LEU A 62 -0.12 13.41 14.30
CA LEU A 62 0.02 12.14 15.03
C LEU A 62 1.12 11.30 14.41
N LEU A 63 1.18 11.21 13.09
CA LEU A 63 2.19 10.47 12.35
C LEU A 63 3.58 11.07 12.47
N LYS A 64 3.71 12.41 12.47
CA LYS A 64 4.99 13.05 12.79
C LYS A 64 5.46 12.71 14.21
N GLN A 65 4.52 12.61 15.15
CA GLN A 65 4.81 12.23 16.53
C GLN A 65 5.17 10.74 16.64
N LEU A 66 4.40 9.86 15.98
CA LEU A 66 4.67 8.42 15.86
C LEU A 66 6.01 8.20 15.16
N GLN A 67 6.33 8.90 14.08
CA GLN A 67 7.61 8.79 13.38
C GLN A 67 8.79 9.23 14.25
N GLN A 68 8.62 10.26 15.08
CA GLN A 68 9.64 10.66 16.07
C GLN A 68 9.80 9.60 17.17
N GLU A 69 8.71 9.00 17.62
CA GLU A 69 8.71 7.89 18.58
C GLU A 69 9.31 6.60 17.98
N TRP A 70 9.02 6.32 16.70
CA TRP A 70 9.53 5.19 15.92
C TRP A 70 11.01 5.34 15.61
N GLN A 71 11.51 6.56 15.36
CA GLN A 71 12.96 6.79 15.29
C GLN A 71 13.68 6.42 16.59
N SER A 72 12.97 6.30 17.71
CA SER A 72 13.50 5.82 18.99
C SER A 72 13.20 4.35 19.33
N THR A 73 12.27 3.69 18.62
CA THR A 73 11.75 2.33 18.98
C THR A 73 11.50 1.37 17.79
N GLY A 74 11.72 1.83 16.56
CA GLY A 74 11.21 1.23 15.33
C GLY A 74 11.80 -0.14 14.95
N ALA A 75 10.94 -0.98 14.37
CA ALA A 75 11.30 -2.29 13.83
C ALA A 75 11.98 -2.15 12.46
N GLN A 76 13.31 -2.23 12.41
CA GLN A 76 14.03 -2.24 11.14
C GLN A 76 13.84 -3.58 10.42
N VAL A 77 13.17 -3.58 9.26
CA VAL A 77 12.98 -4.78 8.45
C VAL A 77 14.17 -4.96 7.51
N SER A 78 15.09 -5.86 7.85
CA SER A 78 16.20 -6.28 6.97
C SER A 78 16.41 -7.79 7.07
N GLY A 79 16.64 -8.46 5.92
CA GLY A 79 16.91 -9.90 5.87
C GLY A 79 15.99 -10.70 4.93
N GLU A 80 16.26 -12.01 4.80
CA GLU A 80 15.43 -12.96 4.05
C GLU A 80 14.04 -13.04 4.71
N ARG A 81 13.02 -12.58 4.00
CA ARG A 81 11.65 -12.49 4.49
C ARG A 81 10.98 -13.85 4.37
N MET A 82 10.22 -14.22 5.39
CA MET A 82 9.40 -15.43 5.31
C MET A 82 8.22 -15.18 4.38
N THR A 83 7.89 -16.15 3.53
CA THR A 83 6.62 -16.09 2.80
C THR A 83 5.44 -16.26 3.77
N ARG A 84 4.24 -15.87 3.35
CA ARG A 84 3.01 -16.11 4.12
C ARG A 84 2.86 -17.58 4.53
N GLU A 85 3.11 -18.52 3.63
CA GLU A 85 3.03 -19.96 3.92
C GLU A 85 4.08 -20.40 4.94
N GLN A 86 5.28 -19.81 4.89
CA GLN A 86 6.32 -20.08 5.88
C GLN A 86 5.94 -19.52 7.26
N MET A 87 5.30 -18.35 7.31
CA MET A 87 4.77 -17.78 8.56
C MET A 87 3.67 -18.64 9.17
N ILE A 88 2.70 -19.07 8.36
CA ILE A 88 1.64 -20.00 8.78
C ILE A 88 2.25 -21.30 9.30
N ALA A 89 3.16 -21.91 8.53
CA ALA A 89 3.81 -23.15 8.92
C ALA A 89 4.66 -23.00 10.19
N LYS A 90 5.29 -21.84 10.41
CA LYS A 90 6.02 -21.53 11.64
C LYS A 90 5.05 -21.53 12.83
N LYS A 91 3.94 -20.80 12.74
CA LYS A 91 2.92 -20.72 13.81
C LYS A 91 2.28 -22.06 14.14
N GLN A 92 1.99 -22.88 13.13
CA GLN A 92 1.45 -24.23 13.31
C GLN A 92 2.47 -25.21 13.93
N LYS A 93 3.77 -24.95 13.78
CA LYS A 93 4.85 -25.78 14.34
C LYS A 93 5.34 -25.33 15.72
N LEU A 94 4.95 -24.14 16.19
CA LEU A 94 5.33 -23.70 17.53
C LEU A 94 4.78 -24.72 18.55
N PRO A 95 5.64 -25.39 19.34
CA PRO A 95 5.15 -26.30 20.36
C PRO A 95 4.37 -25.46 21.38
N GLU A 96 3.15 -25.89 21.70
CA GLU A 96 2.27 -25.31 22.72
C GLU A 96 2.91 -25.08 24.11
N SER A 97 4.18 -25.46 24.29
CA SER A 97 4.94 -25.46 25.54
C SER A 97 5.75 -24.17 25.80
N GLN A 98 5.75 -23.18 24.90
CA GLN A 98 6.42 -21.87 25.15
C GLN A 98 5.45 -20.73 25.48
N ALA A 99 4.13 -20.98 25.45
CA ALA A 99 3.18 -20.16 26.18
C ALA A 99 3.37 -20.43 27.69
N ALA A 100 3.57 -19.37 28.47
CA ALA A 100 3.77 -19.39 29.92
C ALA A 100 2.82 -20.36 30.68
N PRO A 101 3.16 -20.79 31.93
CA PRO A 101 2.40 -21.78 32.69
C PRO A 101 1.07 -21.18 33.20
N GLN A 102 0.12 -20.98 32.29
CA GLN A 102 -1.29 -20.70 32.57
C GLN A 102 -2.18 -21.76 31.88
N ARG A 103 -1.64 -22.94 31.62
CA ARG A 103 -2.42 -24.12 31.23
C ARG A 103 -2.99 -24.82 32.46
N MET A 104 -3.89 -24.14 33.17
CA MET A 104 -5.05 -24.77 33.82
C MET A 104 -6.39 -24.21 33.27
N VAL A 105 -6.36 -23.35 32.26
CA VAL A 105 -7.57 -22.74 31.66
C VAL A 105 -7.77 -23.15 30.18
N SER A 106 -6.76 -23.70 29.51
CA SER A 106 -6.69 -23.70 28.03
C SER A 106 -7.22 -24.97 27.31
N THR A 107 -7.84 -25.92 28.02
CA THR A 107 -8.58 -27.03 27.34
C THR A 107 -10.10 -26.92 27.54
N THR A 108 -10.56 -25.88 28.24
CA THR A 108 -11.99 -25.59 28.47
C THR A 108 -12.40 -24.21 27.93
N ALA A 109 -11.45 -23.39 27.44
CA ALA A 109 -11.70 -22.01 27.03
C ALA A 109 -12.12 -21.82 25.56
N HIS A 110 -11.99 -22.82 24.67
CA HIS A 110 -12.46 -22.69 23.28
C HIS A 110 -13.99 -22.92 23.15
N SER A 111 -14.74 -22.52 24.19
CA SER A 111 -16.20 -22.58 24.26
C SER A 111 -16.85 -21.22 23.97
N TYR A 112 -16.07 -20.18 23.66
CA TYR A 112 -16.58 -18.91 23.15
C TYR A 112 -16.36 -18.90 21.63
N TYR A 113 -17.42 -19.23 20.88
CA TYR A 113 -17.45 -18.94 19.45
C TYR A 113 -17.57 -17.43 19.32
N HIS A 114 -16.45 -16.73 19.10
CA HIS A 114 -16.49 -15.39 18.52
C HIS A 114 -15.96 -15.46 17.08
N GLU A 115 -16.59 -14.68 16.20
CA GLU A 115 -16.21 -14.53 14.80
C GLU A 115 -15.41 -13.24 14.63
N PHE A 116 -14.36 -13.26 13.81
CA PHE A 116 -13.55 -12.09 13.52
C PHE A 116 -13.75 -11.65 12.07
N SER A 117 -13.73 -10.34 11.86
CA SER A 117 -13.75 -9.77 10.50
C SER A 117 -13.00 -8.44 10.50
N PHE A 118 -12.52 -8.02 9.34
CA PHE A 118 -12.06 -6.65 9.16
C PHE A 118 -13.22 -5.77 8.70
N TYR A 119 -13.46 -4.68 9.41
CA TYR A 119 -14.42 -3.65 8.98
C TYR A 119 -13.81 -2.75 7.91
N GLU A 120 -12.58 -2.26 8.15
CA GLU A 120 -11.86 -1.40 7.22
C GLU A 120 -10.35 -1.71 7.25
N ALA A 121 -9.68 -1.53 6.11
CA ALA A 121 -8.23 -1.34 6.08
C ALA A 121 -7.86 -0.32 5.00
N ALA A 122 -6.93 0.57 5.34
CA ALA A 122 -6.46 1.63 4.47
C ALA A 122 -4.95 1.86 4.61
N SER A 123 -4.33 2.37 3.55
CA SER A 123 -2.92 2.75 3.55
C SER A 123 -2.73 4.24 3.26
N TYR A 124 -1.60 4.77 3.73
CA TYR A 124 -1.23 6.17 3.62
C TYR A 124 0.27 6.29 3.32
N LEU A 125 0.66 7.18 2.41
CA LEU A 125 2.02 7.34 1.91
C LEU A 125 2.65 8.65 2.42
N TYR A 126 3.95 8.66 2.75
CA TYR A 126 4.58 9.82 3.43
C TYR A 126 5.88 10.34 2.82
N ASP A 127 6.90 9.48 2.71
CA ASP A 127 8.26 9.93 2.39
C ASP A 127 8.62 9.56 0.95
N ASP A 128 8.74 10.56 0.09
CA ASP A 128 9.26 10.48 -1.30
C ASP A 128 10.34 11.57 -1.41
N TYR A 129 11.60 11.19 -1.22
CA TYR A 129 12.71 12.16 -1.12
C TYR A 129 13.19 12.62 -2.49
N ASP A 130 13.20 11.75 -3.51
CA ASP A 130 13.64 12.09 -4.86
C ASP A 130 12.51 12.57 -5.80
N SER A 131 11.26 12.55 -5.31
CA SER A 131 10.05 13.05 -5.96
C SER A 131 9.67 12.29 -7.25
N ASP A 132 9.96 10.99 -7.31
CA ASP A 132 9.63 10.14 -8.46
C ASP A 132 8.23 9.48 -8.36
N GLY A 133 7.54 9.66 -7.23
CA GLY A 133 6.20 9.13 -6.96
C GLY A 133 6.19 7.77 -6.26
N PHE A 134 7.34 7.24 -5.85
CA PHE A 134 7.46 6.10 -4.95
C PHE A 134 7.77 6.55 -3.53
N TYR A 135 7.25 5.81 -2.55
CA TYR A 135 7.31 6.22 -1.16
C TYR A 135 8.05 5.19 -0.30
N ARG A 136 8.99 5.68 0.51
CA ARG A 136 9.77 4.90 1.46
C ARG A 136 9.03 4.60 2.76
N SER A 137 8.21 5.54 3.21
CA SER A 137 7.44 5.41 4.45
C SER A 137 5.95 5.41 4.17
N PHE A 138 5.24 4.48 4.79
CA PHE A 138 3.79 4.32 4.65
C PHE A 138 3.18 3.83 5.97
N ALA A 139 1.89 4.08 6.18
CA ALA A 139 1.11 3.52 7.28
C ALA A 139 0.02 2.61 6.74
N VAL A 140 -0.29 1.56 7.50
CA VAL A 140 -1.45 0.71 7.30
C VAL A 140 -2.31 0.82 8.56
N ARG A 141 -3.52 1.37 8.40
CA ARG A 141 -4.54 1.41 9.44
C ARG A 141 -5.59 0.36 9.15
N PHE A 142 -6.00 -0.39 10.16
CA PHE A 142 -7.06 -1.38 10.03
C PHE A 142 -7.93 -1.43 11.27
N ASP A 143 -9.19 -1.78 11.05
CA ASP A 143 -10.22 -1.93 12.06
C ASP A 143 -10.77 -3.35 11.97
N ALA A 144 -10.69 -4.09 13.08
CA ALA A 144 -11.06 -5.49 13.16
C ALA A 144 -12.11 -5.70 14.23
N ASP A 145 -13.21 -6.32 13.83
CA ASP A 145 -14.34 -6.60 14.68
C ASP A 145 -14.25 -8.00 15.28
N VAL A 146 -14.88 -8.16 16.45
CA VAL A 146 -15.11 -9.46 17.07
C VAL A 146 -16.56 -9.61 17.54
N TYR A 147 -17.22 -10.67 17.07
CA TYR A 147 -18.62 -10.95 17.36
C TYR A 147 -18.74 -12.22 18.20
N GLY A 148 -18.82 -12.06 19.53
CA GLY A 148 -18.99 -13.14 20.49
C GLY A 148 -20.37 -13.20 21.13
N ASN A 149 -20.51 -14.08 22.13
CA ASN A 149 -21.72 -14.17 22.94
C ASN A 149 -21.90 -12.97 23.89
N ASP A 150 -20.79 -12.33 24.28
CA ASP A 150 -20.79 -11.13 25.10
C ASP A 150 -20.34 -9.93 24.25
N PRO A 151 -21.24 -8.98 23.94
CA PRO A 151 -20.89 -7.78 23.18
C PRO A 151 -19.87 -6.86 23.87
N ALA A 152 -19.65 -7.05 25.18
CA ALA A 152 -18.64 -6.30 25.93
C ALA A 152 -17.31 -7.06 26.05
N GLU A 153 -17.18 -8.24 25.43
CA GLU A 153 -15.94 -9.01 25.44
C GLU A 153 -14.82 -8.20 24.78
N SER A 154 -13.64 -8.21 25.40
CA SER A 154 -12.43 -7.64 24.85
C SER A 154 -11.45 -8.78 24.60
N VAL A 155 -11.11 -8.98 23.33
CA VAL A 155 -10.38 -10.16 22.87
C VAL A 155 -8.97 -9.76 22.46
N PRO A 156 -7.92 -10.42 23.00
CA PRO A 156 -6.55 -10.14 22.59
C PRO A 156 -6.28 -10.72 21.20
N VAL A 157 -5.66 -9.93 20.33
CA VAL A 157 -5.29 -10.30 18.96
C VAL A 157 -3.93 -9.73 18.60
N TYR A 158 -3.33 -10.25 17.53
CA TYR A 158 -2.16 -9.65 16.89
C TYR A 158 -2.23 -9.90 15.38
N ALA A 159 -1.57 -9.06 14.60
CA ALA A 159 -1.58 -9.12 13.14
C ALA A 159 -0.20 -9.40 12.55
N GLU A 160 -0.19 -10.12 11.44
CA GLU A 160 0.96 -10.31 10.57
C GLU A 160 0.69 -9.59 9.25
N LEU A 161 1.61 -8.73 8.84
CA LEU A 161 1.47 -7.87 7.66
C LEU A 161 2.47 -8.29 6.58
N TYR A 162 1.98 -8.31 5.34
CA TYR A 162 2.70 -8.80 4.18
C TYR A 162 2.64 -7.80 3.02
N LEU A 163 3.68 -7.80 2.20
CA LEU A 163 3.74 -7.09 0.93
C LEU A 163 3.88 -8.09 -0.22
N SER A 164 3.16 -7.88 -1.31
CA SER A 164 3.33 -8.65 -2.56
C SER A 164 3.70 -7.69 -3.69
N ARG A 165 4.88 -7.89 -4.28
CA ARG A 165 5.36 -7.08 -5.40
C ARG A 165 4.72 -7.54 -6.70
N ASN A 166 3.96 -6.66 -7.38
CA ASN A 166 3.30 -6.96 -8.66
C ASN A 166 2.51 -8.29 -8.67
N GLY A 167 1.84 -8.62 -7.56
CA GLY A 167 1.09 -9.87 -7.42
C GLY A 167 1.96 -11.14 -7.35
N GLY A 168 3.23 -11.00 -7.00
CA GLY A 168 4.13 -12.11 -6.67
C GLY A 168 3.84 -12.73 -5.30
N ASP A 169 4.85 -13.41 -4.74
CA ASP A 169 4.72 -14.04 -3.43
C ASP A 169 4.50 -13.01 -2.32
N TRP A 170 3.71 -13.40 -1.30
CA TRP A 170 3.50 -12.59 -0.11
C TRP A 170 4.70 -12.69 0.83
N GLU A 171 5.39 -11.57 1.02
CA GLU A 171 6.56 -11.47 1.90
C GLU A 171 6.20 -10.78 3.21
N HIS A 172 6.46 -11.44 4.33
CA HIS A 172 6.23 -10.88 5.65
C HIS A 172 7.16 -9.70 5.92
N TYR A 173 6.61 -8.57 6.37
CA TYR A 173 7.40 -7.41 6.76
C TYR A 173 7.20 -6.99 8.22
N TYR A 174 6.06 -7.26 8.85
CA TYR A 174 5.83 -6.81 10.23
C TYR A 174 4.83 -7.69 11.00
N SER A 175 5.16 -7.95 12.26
CA SER A 175 4.27 -8.58 13.25
C SER A 175 3.93 -7.54 14.31
N THR A 176 2.65 -7.34 14.61
CA THR A 176 2.25 -6.44 15.69
C THR A 176 2.51 -7.06 17.06
N GLU A 177 2.60 -6.22 18.09
CA GLU A 177 2.36 -6.66 19.46
C GLU A 177 0.90 -7.08 19.65
N VAL A 178 0.59 -7.73 20.78
CA VAL A 178 -0.79 -8.07 21.13
C VAL A 178 -1.56 -6.80 21.51
N PHE A 179 -2.70 -6.58 20.88
CA PHE A 179 -3.67 -5.53 21.21
C PHE A 179 -5.05 -6.15 21.47
N TYR A 180 -6.00 -5.33 21.90
CA TYR A 180 -7.35 -5.80 22.25
C TYR A 180 -8.38 -5.15 21.34
N ILE A 181 -9.32 -5.95 20.86
CA ILE A 181 -10.49 -5.48 20.12
C ILE A 181 -11.78 -5.78 20.88
N GLN A 182 -12.81 -4.97 20.68
CA GLN A 182 -14.10 -5.08 21.36
C GLN A 182 -15.27 -4.79 20.42
N GLY A 183 -16.04 -5.82 20.09
CA GLY A 183 -17.25 -5.67 19.29
C GLY A 183 -16.94 -5.11 17.90
N ASP A 184 -17.69 -4.08 17.51
CA ASP A 184 -17.57 -3.28 16.28
C ASP A 184 -17.09 -1.84 16.60
N SER A 185 -16.33 -1.68 17.68
CA SER A 185 -15.83 -0.39 18.11
C SER A 185 -14.84 0.17 17.07
N THR A 186 -14.93 1.48 16.82
CA THR A 186 -13.99 2.18 15.93
C THR A 186 -12.86 2.88 16.71
N GLN A 187 -12.70 2.57 18.00
CA GLN A 187 -11.72 3.21 18.91
C GLN A 187 -10.47 2.34 19.15
N ASP A 188 -10.52 1.11 18.67
CA ASP A 188 -9.53 0.04 18.72
C ASP A 188 -8.92 -0.21 17.33
N ASP A 189 -9.06 0.78 16.44
CA ASP A 189 -8.32 0.81 15.18
C ASP A 189 -6.81 0.78 15.45
N PHE A 190 -6.10 -0.01 14.65
CA PHE A 190 -4.68 -0.21 14.80
C PHE A 190 -3.93 0.36 13.61
N GLU A 191 -2.84 1.07 13.87
CA GLU A 191 -2.02 1.69 12.82
C GLU A 191 -0.56 1.23 12.92
N VAL A 192 -0.03 0.74 11.80
CA VAL A 192 1.37 0.35 11.64
C VAL A 192 2.06 1.33 10.71
N LEU A 193 2.94 2.17 11.24
CA LEU A 193 3.86 3.00 10.46
C LEU A 193 5.12 2.20 10.12
N THR A 194 5.48 2.16 8.84
CA THR A 194 6.62 1.40 8.32
C THR A 194 7.51 2.27 7.46
N THR A 195 8.83 2.14 7.63
CA THR A 195 9.85 2.68 6.71
C THR A 195 10.65 1.53 6.12
N LEU A 196 10.69 1.43 4.79
CA LEU A 196 11.41 0.37 4.09
C LEU A 196 12.89 0.75 3.96
N GLU A 197 13.78 0.04 4.66
CA GLU A 197 15.22 0.37 4.65
C GLU A 197 15.96 -0.24 3.45
N SER A 198 15.64 -1.49 3.07
CA SER A 198 16.33 -2.19 1.97
C SER A 198 15.52 -3.35 1.39
N GLY A 199 15.87 -3.76 0.17
CA GLY A 199 15.35 -4.95 -0.50
C GLY A 199 13.93 -4.80 -1.05
N TYR A 200 13.43 -3.57 -1.16
CA TYR A 200 12.16 -3.25 -1.81
C TYR A 200 12.46 -2.29 -2.98
N PRO A 201 12.70 -2.81 -4.19
CA PRO A 201 12.86 -1.98 -5.38
C PRO A 201 11.61 -1.16 -5.66
N SER A 202 11.76 0.02 -6.27
CA SER A 202 10.65 0.88 -6.67
C SER A 202 9.67 0.12 -7.55
N ASP A 203 8.49 -0.15 -7.01
CA ASP A 203 7.45 -0.94 -7.66
C ASP A 203 6.09 -0.81 -6.96
N HIS A 204 5.08 -1.50 -7.49
CA HIS A 204 3.76 -1.53 -6.89
C HIS A 204 3.60 -2.77 -6.00
N TYR A 205 3.19 -2.54 -4.76
CA TYR A 205 3.04 -3.56 -3.75
C TYR A 205 1.60 -3.63 -3.24
N ASP A 206 1.04 -4.82 -3.23
CA ASP A 206 -0.21 -5.09 -2.52
C ASP A 206 0.09 -5.37 -1.05
N VAL A 207 -0.87 -5.03 -0.18
CA VAL A 207 -0.81 -5.31 1.27
C VAL A 207 -1.81 -6.41 1.62
N LEU A 208 -1.38 -7.31 2.51
CA LEU A 208 -2.24 -8.30 3.16
C LEU A 208 -2.02 -8.27 4.67
N ILE A 209 -3.11 -8.43 5.41
CA ILE A 209 -3.12 -8.50 6.87
C ILE A 209 -3.80 -9.80 7.27
N ASP A 210 -3.09 -10.64 8.04
CA ASP A 210 -3.66 -11.82 8.70
C ASP A 210 -3.78 -11.53 10.21
N LEU A 211 -4.98 -11.69 10.75
CA LEU A 211 -5.25 -11.56 12.19
C LEU A 211 -5.14 -12.93 12.87
N TYR A 212 -4.62 -12.93 14.09
CA TYR A 212 -4.47 -14.12 14.93
C TYR A 212 -4.90 -13.84 16.36
N GLU A 213 -5.44 -14.88 17.02
CA GLU A 213 -5.68 -14.89 18.46
C GLU A 213 -4.52 -15.60 19.19
N PRO A 214 -3.98 -15.06 20.29
CA PRO A 214 -2.95 -15.71 21.07
C PRO A 214 -3.39 -17.09 21.59
N GLY A 215 -2.60 -18.12 21.25
CA GLY A 215 -2.90 -19.50 21.63
C GLY A 215 -3.75 -20.27 20.62
N TYR A 216 -4.23 -19.62 19.56
CA TYR A 216 -4.82 -20.23 18.40
C TYR A 216 -3.85 -20.18 17.21
N SER A 217 -3.64 -21.32 16.54
CA SER A 217 -2.61 -21.44 15.51
C SER A 217 -3.05 -21.00 14.11
N ASP A 218 -4.35 -20.98 13.87
CA ASP A 218 -4.90 -20.65 12.56
C ASP A 218 -5.25 -19.16 12.48
N ILE A 219 -5.34 -18.67 11.24
CA ILE A 219 -5.74 -17.28 10.95
C ILE A 219 -7.21 -17.13 11.33
N VAL A 220 -7.55 -16.06 12.05
CA VAL A 220 -8.93 -15.78 12.44
C VAL A 220 -9.65 -14.84 11.48
N ALA A 221 -8.92 -13.95 10.80
CA ALA A 221 -9.43 -13.12 9.71
C ALA A 221 -8.30 -12.70 8.75
N THR A 222 -8.63 -12.44 7.50
CA THR A 222 -7.70 -11.90 6.48
C THR A 222 -8.36 -10.74 5.75
N ILE A 223 -7.59 -9.69 5.45
CA ILE A 223 -7.95 -8.64 4.50
C ILE A 223 -6.76 -8.31 3.59
N SER A 224 -7.02 -8.06 2.31
CA SER A 224 -6.00 -7.79 1.30
C SER A 224 -6.47 -6.82 0.22
N SER A 225 -5.64 -6.64 -0.81
CA SER A 225 -5.98 -5.88 -2.03
C SER A 225 -7.21 -6.41 -2.78
N TYR A 226 -7.62 -7.67 -2.55
CA TYR A 226 -8.85 -8.23 -3.14
C TYR A 226 -10.12 -7.65 -2.51
N GLU A 227 -10.08 -7.30 -1.23
CA GLU A 227 -11.21 -6.77 -0.47
C GLU A 227 -11.17 -5.23 -0.37
N SER A 228 -9.99 -4.63 -0.27
CA SER A 228 -9.80 -3.18 -0.13
C SER A 228 -8.85 -2.61 -1.19
N ASN A 229 -9.36 -1.71 -2.04
CA ASN A 229 -8.54 -0.99 -3.02
C ASN A 229 -7.47 -0.11 -2.36
N SER A 230 -7.66 0.30 -1.11
CA SER A 230 -6.66 1.06 -0.35
C SER A 230 -5.43 0.22 0.01
N LEU A 231 -5.46 -1.09 -0.20
CA LEU A 231 -4.35 -2.02 -0.02
C LEU A 231 -3.73 -2.48 -1.34
N TYR A 232 -4.23 -1.97 -2.47
CA TYR A 232 -3.81 -2.40 -3.81
C TYR A 232 -2.76 -1.46 -4.41
N ALA A 233 -1.71 -2.04 -4.97
CA ALA A 233 -0.71 -1.38 -5.80
C ALA A 233 -0.12 -0.09 -5.20
N LEU A 234 0.33 -0.13 -3.94
CA LEU A 234 1.02 0.97 -3.30
C LEU A 234 2.37 1.21 -4.02
N PRO A 235 2.66 2.44 -4.49
CA PRO A 235 3.94 2.76 -5.09
C PRO A 235 5.00 2.90 -3.99
N LEU A 236 5.68 1.80 -3.68
CA LEU A 236 6.65 1.74 -2.58
C LEU A 236 8.06 1.51 -3.10
N GLU A 237 9.01 1.99 -2.32
CA GLU A 237 10.41 1.69 -2.49
C GLU A 237 11.13 1.69 -1.16
N SER A 238 12.37 1.21 -1.15
CA SER A 238 13.23 1.29 0.03
C SER A 238 14.26 2.41 -0.10
N ARG A 239 14.83 2.81 1.04
CA ARG A 239 15.83 3.88 1.16
C ARG A 239 16.98 3.80 0.14
N GLU A 240 17.35 2.60 -0.28
CA GLU A 240 18.43 2.40 -1.23
C GLU A 240 18.11 2.91 -2.66
N TRP A 241 16.82 3.06 -2.97
CA TRP A 241 16.28 3.58 -4.23
C TRP A 241 15.86 5.05 -4.11
N ASP A 242 15.36 5.45 -2.94
CA ASP A 242 14.95 6.82 -2.59
C ASP A 242 16.15 7.73 -2.22
N ARG A 243 17.09 7.95 -3.16
CA ARG A 243 18.28 8.79 -2.93
C ARG A 243 18.05 10.20 -3.46
N ASP A 244 18.03 11.18 -2.56
CA ASP A 244 18.20 12.59 -2.90
C ASP A 244 19.64 12.81 -3.43
N ASP A 245 19.86 12.58 -4.72
CA ASP A 245 21.07 12.94 -5.47
C ASP A 245 21.14 14.47 -5.66
N GLY A 246 20.93 15.20 -4.55
CA GLY A 246 20.84 16.64 -4.47
C GLY A 246 21.92 17.34 -5.29
N ALA A 247 21.42 18.15 -6.23
CA ALA A 247 22.16 19.04 -7.12
C ALA A 247 22.99 18.33 -8.20
N THR A 248 22.45 18.34 -9.42
CA THR A 248 23.30 18.74 -10.55
C THR A 248 23.85 20.12 -10.20
N VAL A 249 25.07 20.16 -9.66
CA VAL A 249 25.87 21.38 -9.67
C VAL A 249 26.08 21.66 -11.16
N ILE A 250 25.22 22.48 -11.74
CA ILE A 250 25.58 23.24 -12.93
C ILE A 250 26.71 24.13 -12.44
N VAL A 251 27.94 23.62 -12.53
CA VAL A 251 29.12 24.46 -12.54
C VAL A 251 28.96 25.25 -13.82
N ASP A 252 28.32 26.40 -13.73
CA ASP A 252 28.53 27.43 -14.73
C ASP A 252 30.04 27.68 -14.67
N ALA A 253 30.75 27.10 -15.64
CA ALA A 253 32.16 27.33 -15.81
C ALA A 253 32.32 28.79 -16.24
N GLY A 254 32.24 29.69 -15.26
CA GLY A 254 32.71 31.05 -15.38
C GLY A 254 34.20 30.97 -15.68
N GLY A 255 34.52 31.01 -16.97
CA GLY A 255 35.86 30.83 -17.49
C GLY A 255 36.84 31.78 -16.79
N SER A 256 37.71 31.22 -15.96
CA SER A 256 38.89 31.92 -15.46
C SER A 256 39.85 32.09 -16.63
N LEU A 257 40.00 33.32 -17.13
CA LEU A 257 41.13 33.67 -17.97
C LEU A 257 42.39 33.54 -17.10
N SER A 258 43.25 32.59 -17.43
CA SER A 258 44.53 32.46 -16.72
C SER A 258 45.29 33.78 -16.79
N VAL A 259 46.05 34.10 -15.74
CA VAL A 259 46.92 35.30 -15.71
C VAL A 259 47.84 35.33 -16.93
N VAL A 260 48.23 34.16 -17.46
CA VAL A 260 49.01 34.04 -18.69
C VAL A 260 48.24 34.57 -19.90
N ALA A 261 46.94 34.29 -20.04
CA ALA A 261 46.11 34.82 -21.12
C ALA A 261 45.98 36.36 -21.03
N LEU A 262 45.85 36.91 -19.82
CA LEU A 262 45.82 38.37 -19.61
C LEU A 262 47.16 39.03 -19.95
N VAL A 263 48.28 38.44 -19.53
CA VAL A 263 49.63 38.94 -19.88
C VAL A 263 49.86 38.86 -21.39
N SER A 264 49.38 37.80 -22.05
CA SER A 264 49.46 37.63 -23.50
C SER A 264 48.70 38.74 -24.25
N LEU A 265 47.50 39.09 -23.78
CA LEU A 265 46.71 40.20 -24.34
C LEU A 265 47.40 41.56 -24.16
N ILE A 266 48.00 41.82 -23.00
CA ILE A 266 48.75 43.05 -22.74
C ILE A 266 49.96 43.15 -23.65
N LEU A 267 50.71 42.06 -23.84
CA LEU A 267 51.88 42.03 -24.72
C LEU A 267 51.48 42.22 -26.19
N LEU A 268 50.40 41.58 -26.64
CA LEU A 268 49.87 41.75 -28.01
C LEU A 268 49.34 43.16 -28.26
N GLY A 269 48.66 43.75 -27.28
CA GLY A 269 48.21 45.15 -27.31
C GLY A 269 49.39 46.13 -27.36
N GLY A 270 50.41 45.91 -26.53
CA GLY A 270 51.64 46.70 -26.52
C GLY A 270 52.43 46.61 -27.83
N LEU A 271 52.49 45.43 -28.45
CA LEU A 271 53.11 45.23 -29.76
C LEU A 271 52.36 45.96 -30.89
N ARG A 272 51.02 46.00 -30.86
CA ARG A 272 50.23 46.80 -31.81
C ARG A 272 50.39 48.31 -31.60
N TYR A 273 50.42 48.76 -30.35
CA TYR A 273 50.65 50.18 -30.02
C TYR A 273 52.02 50.67 -30.51
N ARG A 274 53.05 49.83 -30.38
CA ARG A 274 54.40 50.15 -30.89
C ARG A 274 54.48 50.17 -32.41
N ARG A 275 53.74 49.30 -33.11
CA ARG A 275 53.66 49.31 -34.58
C ARG A 275 52.91 50.53 -35.12
N GLY A 276 51.91 51.04 -34.41
CA GLY A 276 51.19 52.27 -34.79
C GLY A 276 52.01 53.56 -34.67
N LYS A 277 53.02 53.59 -33.78
CA LYS A 277 53.92 54.75 -33.61
C LYS A 277 55.14 54.75 -34.53
N VAL A 278 55.38 53.68 -35.28
CA VAL A 278 56.48 53.58 -36.25
C VAL A 278 56.01 53.88 -37.69
N ALA A 279 54.70 54.10 -37.88
CA ALA A 279 54.08 54.41 -39.16
C ALA A 279 53.42 55.81 -39.20
N ALA A 280 53.93 56.76 -38.39
CA ALA A 280 53.57 58.18 -38.46
C ALA A 280 54.83 59.03 -38.61
#